data_AF-A0A850LQF4-F1
#
_entry.id   AF-A0A850LQF4-F1
#
_cell.length_a   1.000
_cell.length_b   1.000
_cell.length_c   1.000
_cell.angle_alpha   90.00
_cell.angle_beta   90.00
_cell.angle_gamma   90.00
#
_symmetry.space_group_name_H-M   'P 1'
#
loop_
_entity.id
_entity.type
_entity.pdbx_description
1 polymer ?
#
loop_
_entity_poly.entity_id
_entity_poly.type
_entity_poly.pdbx_seq_one_letter_code
_entity_poly.pdbx_strand_id
1 'polypeptide(L)'
;MPYLTDEEGKFLHKLARKTVEECVKVGKPIKIAVPEDSPKKLLEKAGVFVTINTKRGGEEKQLRGCIGRVLPNVSLAQATIDSAIDSALHDPRFSTVMPDELENIVVEISVLTPPELIKVDNVKDYPKMIKVGRDGLIVEKGWNRGLLLPQVPIEQDPPWDEEKF
;
A
#
# COMPACT_ATOMS: atom_id res chain seq x y z
N MET A 1 1.62 -0.89 -16.02
CA MET A 1 0.56 0.12 -15.87
C MET A 1 1.21 1.49 -16.00
N PRO A 2 0.68 2.42 -16.83
CA PRO A 2 1.19 3.79 -16.87
C PRO A 2 0.97 4.47 -15.52
N TYR A 3 1.80 5.45 -15.16
CA TYR A 3 1.62 6.28 -13.96
C TYR A 3 0.19 6.84 -13.86
N LEU A 4 -0.41 6.78 -12.68
CA LEU A 4 -1.75 7.31 -12.45
C LEU A 4 -1.75 8.84 -12.54
N THR A 5 -2.85 9.42 -13.02
CA THR A 5 -3.07 10.86 -12.93
C THR A 5 -3.52 11.24 -11.51
N ASP A 6 -3.43 12.53 -11.16
CA ASP A 6 -3.95 13.04 -9.89
C ASP A 6 -5.44 12.78 -9.70
N GLU A 7 -6.23 12.80 -10.79
CA GLU A 7 -7.66 12.51 -10.75
C GLU A 7 -7.93 11.04 -10.44
N GLU A 8 -7.20 10.12 -11.09
CA GLU A 8 -7.25 8.69 -10.81
C GLU A 8 -6.81 8.40 -9.37
N GLY A 9 -5.75 9.06 -8.89
CA GLY A 9 -5.28 8.98 -7.51
C GLY A 9 -6.31 9.47 -6.50
N LYS A 10 -6.95 10.62 -6.76
CA LYS A 10 -8.04 11.16 -5.92
C LYS A 10 -9.24 10.22 -5.88
N PHE A 11 -9.60 9.61 -7.01
CA PHE A 11 -10.67 8.62 -7.06
C PHE A 11 -10.33 7.41 -6.17
N LEU A 12 -9.14 6.85 -6.32
CA LEU A 12 -8.68 5.69 -5.55
C LEU A 12 -8.61 6.01 -4.05
N HIS A 13 -8.12 7.20 -3.69
CA HIS A 13 -8.10 7.69 -2.31
C HIS A 13 -9.50 7.79 -1.71
N LYS A 14 -10.46 8.37 -2.45
CA LYS A 14 -11.87 8.42 -2.01
C LYS A 14 -12.46 7.03 -1.81
N LEU A 15 -12.18 6.11 -2.72
CA LEU A 15 -12.65 4.72 -2.63
C LEU A 15 -12.10 4.03 -1.38
N ALA A 16 -10.80 4.13 -1.11
CA ALA A 16 -10.18 3.57 0.09
C ALA A 16 -10.75 4.20 1.36
N ARG A 17 -10.83 5.53 1.43
CA ARG A 17 -11.35 6.26 2.59
C ARG A 17 -12.79 5.86 2.92
N LYS A 18 -13.67 5.84 1.91
CA LYS A 18 -15.05 5.40 2.06
C LYS A 18 -15.12 3.95 2.55
N THR A 19 -14.30 3.08 1.98
CA THR A 19 -14.23 1.68 2.37
C THR A 19 -13.87 1.51 3.85
N VAL A 20 -12.82 2.20 4.31
CA VAL A 20 -12.42 2.19 5.73
C VAL A 20 -13.56 2.69 6.62
N GLU A 21 -14.18 3.82 6.28
CA GLU A 21 -15.26 4.38 7.09
C GLU A 21 -16.46 3.44 7.21
N GLU A 22 -16.89 2.84 6.10
CA GLU A 22 -18.02 1.93 6.11
C GLU A 22 -17.71 0.63 6.86
N CYS A 23 -16.54 0.01 6.63
CA CYS A 23 -16.21 -1.26 7.30
C CYS A 23 -15.98 -1.08 8.81
N VAL A 24 -15.40 0.05 9.22
CA VAL A 24 -15.20 0.39 10.65
C VAL A 24 -16.53 0.68 11.34
N LYS A 25 -17.44 1.43 10.72
CA LYS A 25 -18.76 1.72 11.29
C LYS A 25 -19.59 0.45 11.53
N VAL A 26 -19.46 -0.54 10.64
CA VAL A 26 -20.15 -1.83 10.78
C VAL A 26 -19.38 -2.79 11.68
N GLY A 27 -18.06 -2.62 11.83
CA GLY A 27 -17.18 -3.45 12.66
C GLY A 27 -16.86 -4.83 12.06
N LYS A 28 -17.09 -5.04 10.76
CA LYS A 28 -16.80 -6.30 10.06
C LYS A 28 -16.55 -6.05 8.57
N PRO A 29 -15.94 -7.01 7.85
CA PRO A 29 -15.80 -6.91 6.41
C PRO A 29 -17.14 -6.73 5.71
N ILE A 30 -17.19 -5.77 4.79
CA ILE A 30 -18.36 -5.47 3.98
C ILE A 30 -18.06 -5.73 2.51
N LYS A 31 -19.10 -6.06 1.75
CA LYS A 31 -18.99 -6.22 0.31
C LYS A 31 -19.22 -4.88 -0.36
N ILE A 32 -18.14 -4.20 -0.74
CA ILE A 32 -18.19 -3.01 -1.57
C ILE A 32 -17.94 -3.44 -3.02
N ALA A 33 -18.85 -3.05 -3.90
CA ALA A 33 -18.66 -3.25 -5.33
C ALA A 33 -17.71 -2.17 -5.89
N VAL A 34 -16.91 -2.54 -6.88
CA VAL A 34 -16.17 -1.56 -7.69
C VAL A 34 -17.18 -0.60 -8.34
N PRO A 35 -17.06 0.73 -8.14
CA PRO A 35 -17.99 1.69 -8.74
C PRO A 35 -18.01 1.58 -10.28
N GLU A 36 -19.18 1.65 -10.90
CA GLU A 36 -19.33 1.53 -12.36
C GLU A 36 -18.67 2.69 -13.13
N ASP A 37 -18.57 3.86 -12.49
CA ASP A 37 -17.89 5.05 -13.00
C ASP A 37 -16.37 5.03 -12.78
N SER A 38 -15.81 3.91 -12.32
CA SER A 38 -14.36 3.77 -12.12
C SER A 38 -13.60 4.02 -13.43
N PRO A 39 -12.56 4.88 -13.42
CA PRO A 39 -11.67 5.05 -14.57
C PRO A 39 -11.15 3.71 -15.07
N LYS A 40 -11.16 3.49 -16.38
CA LYS A 40 -10.80 2.20 -17.02
C LYS A 40 -9.46 1.66 -16.54
N LYS A 41 -8.50 2.53 -16.29
CA LYS A 41 -7.16 2.18 -15.80
C LYS A 41 -7.20 1.53 -14.42
N LEU A 42 -8.09 1.98 -13.52
CA LEU A 42 -8.26 1.37 -12.19
C LEU A 42 -8.91 -0.02 -12.25
N LEU A 43 -9.44 -0.41 -13.41
CA LEU A 43 -9.94 -1.76 -13.68
C LEU A 43 -8.82 -2.71 -14.16
N GLU A 44 -7.64 -2.19 -14.51
CA GLU A 44 -6.47 -3.01 -14.81
C GLU A 44 -5.92 -3.64 -13.53
N LYS A 45 -5.23 -4.78 -13.68
CA LYS A 45 -4.63 -5.48 -12.55
C LYS A 45 -3.34 -4.78 -12.11
N ALA A 46 -3.25 -4.44 -10.83
CA ALA A 46 -2.07 -3.84 -10.23
C ALA A 46 -1.97 -4.21 -8.74
N GLY A 47 -0.76 -4.09 -8.20
CA GLY A 47 -0.56 -4.20 -6.77
C GLY A 47 -0.86 -2.88 -6.06
N VAL A 48 -1.27 -2.94 -4.81
CA VAL A 48 -1.54 -1.74 -4.00
C VAL A 48 -1.36 -2.03 -2.52
N PHE A 49 -0.84 -1.04 -1.80
CA PHE A 49 -0.84 -0.97 -0.34
C PHE A 49 -1.77 0.15 0.11
N VAL A 50 -2.57 -0.12 1.14
CA VAL A 50 -3.35 0.90 1.84
C VAL A 50 -2.75 1.04 3.23
N THR A 51 -2.24 2.21 3.55
CA THR A 51 -1.68 2.53 4.87
C THR A 51 -2.65 3.46 5.59
N ILE A 52 -2.98 3.11 6.82
CA ILE A 52 -3.75 3.92 7.74
C ILE A 52 -2.78 4.44 8.78
N ASN A 53 -2.67 5.76 8.86
CA ASN A 53 -1.92 6.46 9.88
C ASN A 53 -2.89 7.20 10.80
N THR A 54 -2.51 7.47 12.04
CA THR A 54 -3.25 8.36 12.94
C THR A 54 -2.51 9.67 13.10
N LYS A 55 -3.25 10.77 13.20
CA LYS A 55 -2.73 12.10 13.49
C LYS A 55 -3.30 12.55 14.84
N ARG A 56 -2.50 12.50 15.90
CA ARG A 56 -2.83 13.04 17.22
C ARG A 56 -1.81 14.10 17.62
N GLY A 57 -2.27 15.24 18.14
CA GLY A 57 -1.43 16.15 18.92
C GLY A 57 -0.32 16.92 18.19
N GLY A 58 -0.30 16.95 16.86
CA GLY A 58 0.61 17.81 16.08
C GLY A 58 2.03 17.29 15.96
N GLU A 59 2.28 16.34 15.05
CA GLU A 59 3.05 16.58 13.81
C GLU A 59 3.42 15.26 13.11
N GLU A 60 3.63 14.17 13.84
CA GLU A 60 3.97 12.87 13.25
C GLU A 60 2.77 11.94 13.05
N LYS A 61 2.71 11.32 11.87
CA LYS A 61 1.76 10.28 11.53
C LYS A 61 2.22 8.97 12.18
N GLN A 62 1.37 8.35 12.99
CA GLN A 62 1.66 7.04 13.58
C GLN A 62 0.95 5.92 12.82
N LEU A 63 1.70 4.91 12.39
CA LEU A 63 1.16 3.74 11.70
C LEU A 63 0.08 3.06 12.55
N ARG A 64 -1.09 2.85 11.94
CA ARG A 64 -2.28 2.26 12.58
C ARG A 64 -2.81 1.01 11.86
N GLY A 65 -2.34 0.78 10.64
CA GLY A 65 -2.56 -0.42 9.86
C GLY A 65 -1.97 -0.28 8.46
N CYS A 66 -1.42 -1.35 7.90
CA CYS A 66 -0.93 -1.39 6.53
C CYS A 66 -0.96 -2.81 5.99
N ILE A 67 -1.82 -3.03 5.01
CA ILE A 67 -1.96 -4.25 4.25
C ILE A 67 -1.95 -3.90 2.78
N GLY A 68 -1.34 -4.78 1.98
CA GLY A 68 -1.31 -4.63 0.54
C GLY A 68 -1.33 -5.96 -0.18
N ARG A 69 -1.72 -5.87 -1.44
CA ARG A 69 -1.72 -6.97 -2.40
C ARG A 69 -0.63 -6.67 -3.41
N VAL A 70 0.43 -7.46 -3.37
CA VAL A 70 1.64 -7.23 -4.18
C VAL A 70 1.45 -7.69 -5.62
N LEU A 71 0.86 -8.87 -5.78
CA LEU A 71 0.67 -9.48 -7.09
C LEU A 71 -0.62 -8.95 -7.73
N PRO A 72 -0.58 -8.55 -9.02
CA PRO A 72 -1.73 -8.02 -9.74
C PRO A 72 -2.71 -9.14 -10.10
N ASN A 73 -3.45 -9.66 -9.13
CA ASN A 73 -4.40 -10.77 -9.31
C ASN A 73 -5.80 -10.27 -9.71
N VAL A 74 -6.22 -9.17 -9.11
CA VAL A 74 -7.52 -8.48 -9.31
C VAL A 74 -7.29 -7.05 -9.79
N SER A 75 -8.36 -6.34 -10.17
CA SER A 75 -8.26 -4.93 -10.57
C SER A 75 -7.73 -4.07 -9.44
N LEU A 76 -7.05 -2.97 -9.77
CA LEU A 76 -6.54 -2.01 -8.78
C LEU A 76 -7.65 -1.51 -7.85
N ALA A 77 -8.81 -1.15 -8.39
CA ALA A 77 -9.96 -0.72 -7.58
C ALA A 77 -10.40 -1.80 -6.57
N GLN A 78 -10.50 -3.06 -6.99
CA GLN A 78 -10.84 -4.16 -6.08
C GLN A 78 -9.73 -4.40 -5.05
N ALA A 79 -8.47 -4.41 -5.47
CA ALA A 79 -7.32 -4.59 -4.59
C ALA A 79 -7.25 -3.47 -3.53
N THR A 80 -7.65 -2.25 -3.88
CA THR A 80 -7.73 -1.12 -2.94
C THR A 80 -8.85 -1.31 -1.93
N ILE A 81 -10.05 -1.73 -2.36
CA ILE A 81 -11.16 -2.03 -1.44
C ILE A 81 -10.72 -3.10 -0.44
N ASP A 82 -10.22 -4.22 -0.94
CA ASP A 82 -9.86 -5.35 -0.08
C ASP A 82 -8.72 -4.98 0.87
N SER A 83 -7.70 -4.26 0.38
CA SER A 83 -6.57 -3.81 1.22
C SER A 83 -7.00 -2.77 2.24
N ALA A 84 -7.95 -1.89 1.91
CA ALA A 84 -8.48 -0.92 2.86
C ALA A 84 -9.24 -1.59 4.02
N ILE A 85 -10.04 -2.62 3.72
CA ILE A 85 -10.74 -3.42 4.75
C ILE A 85 -9.71 -4.09 5.65
N ASP A 86 -8.73 -4.78 5.08
CA ASP A 86 -7.73 -5.51 5.85
C ASP A 86 -6.85 -4.59 6.68
N SER A 87 -6.43 -3.44 6.15
CA SER A 87 -5.66 -2.44 6.91
C SER A 87 -6.42 -1.90 8.11
N ALA A 88 -7.75 -1.79 8.01
CA ALA A 88 -8.58 -1.28 9.10
C ALA A 88 -8.95 -2.37 10.13
N LEU A 89 -9.16 -3.61 9.69
CA LEU A 89 -9.78 -4.65 10.52
C LEU A 89 -8.84 -5.83 10.86
N HIS A 90 -7.86 -6.12 10.02
CA HIS A 90 -7.14 -7.40 10.01
C HIS A 90 -5.61 -7.28 10.01
N ASP A 91 -5.04 -6.09 10.19
CA ASP A 91 -3.59 -5.98 10.38
C ASP A 91 -3.21 -6.64 11.73
N PRO A 92 -2.45 -7.75 11.73
CA PRO A 92 -2.20 -8.53 12.95
C PRO A 92 -1.34 -7.79 13.98
N ARG A 93 -0.74 -6.66 13.61
CA ARG A 93 0.07 -5.83 14.51
C ARG A 93 -0.77 -4.89 15.37
N PHE A 94 -2.03 -4.66 15.01
CA PHE A 94 -2.90 -3.67 15.65
C PHE A 94 -4.28 -4.26 15.96
N SER A 95 -5.00 -3.67 16.92
CA SER A 95 -6.42 -3.93 17.07
C SER A 95 -7.20 -3.31 15.93
N THR A 96 -8.41 -3.81 15.65
CA THR A 96 -9.33 -3.18 14.69
C THR A 96 -9.48 -1.68 14.95
N VAL A 97 -9.55 -0.87 13.89
CA VAL A 97 -9.82 0.57 13.97
C VAL A 97 -11.23 0.80 14.48
N MET A 98 -11.38 1.66 15.48
CA MET A 98 -12.66 1.99 16.11
C MET A 98 -13.33 3.21 15.46
N PRO A 99 -14.67 3.33 15.51
CA PRO A 99 -15.39 4.44 14.88
C PRO A 99 -14.96 5.85 15.34
N ASP A 100 -14.55 6.01 16.60
CA ASP A 100 -14.05 7.26 17.18
C ASP A 100 -12.65 7.64 16.69
N GLU A 101 -11.90 6.70 16.12
CA GLU A 101 -10.59 6.97 15.51
C GLU A 101 -10.71 7.59 14.12
N LEU A 102 -11.86 7.41 13.43
CA LEU A 102 -12.05 7.78 12.01
C LEU A 102 -11.76 9.26 11.69
N GLU A 103 -12.04 10.17 12.62
CA GLU A 103 -11.76 11.61 12.43
C GLU A 103 -10.27 11.92 12.37
N ASN A 104 -9.45 11.08 12.99
CA ASN A 104 -8.01 11.29 13.15
C ASN A 104 -7.15 10.41 12.24
N ILE A 105 -7.75 9.52 11.43
CA ILE A 105 -6.98 8.69 10.50
C ILE A 105 -6.65 9.42 9.21
N VAL A 106 -5.46 9.16 8.68
CA VAL A 106 -5.00 9.54 7.35
C VAL A 106 -4.81 8.26 6.55
N VAL A 107 -5.43 8.20 5.37
CA VAL A 107 -5.32 7.05 4.46
C VAL A 107 -4.31 7.40 3.38
N GLU A 108 -3.36 6.50 3.14
CA GLU A 108 -2.34 6.63 2.10
C GLU A 108 -2.41 5.40 1.20
N ILE A 109 -2.20 5.62 -0.10
CA ILE A 109 -2.27 4.57 -1.10
C ILE A 109 -0.97 4.55 -1.88
N SER A 110 -0.32 3.39 -1.90
CA SER A 110 0.86 3.15 -2.72
C SER A 110 0.50 2.14 -3.81
N VAL A 111 0.38 2.61 -5.05
CA VAL A 111 0.11 1.76 -6.21
C VAL A 111 1.44 1.24 -6.75
N LEU A 112 1.51 -0.07 -6.98
CA LEU A 112 2.72 -0.75 -7.39
C LEU A 112 2.70 -1.02 -8.88
N THR A 113 3.85 -0.85 -9.51
CA THR A 113 4.12 -1.49 -10.80
C THR A 113 4.24 -3.01 -10.61
N PRO A 114 3.96 -3.81 -11.64
CA PRO A 114 4.29 -5.23 -11.61
C PRO A 114 5.77 -5.42 -11.25
N PRO A 115 6.10 -6.34 -10.33
CA PRO A 115 7.50 -6.56 -9.96
C PRO A 115 8.27 -7.20 -11.12
N GLU A 116 9.49 -6.73 -11.34
CA GLU A 116 10.40 -7.24 -12.36
C GLU A 116 11.55 -7.99 -11.68
N LEU A 117 11.84 -9.20 -12.17
CA LEU A 117 12.94 -10.00 -11.63
C LEU A 117 14.28 -9.42 -12.08
N ILE A 118 15.06 -8.91 -11.14
CA ILE A 118 16.44 -8.49 -11.37
C ILE A 118 17.32 -9.73 -11.51
N LYS A 119 18.04 -9.82 -12.62
CA LYS A 119 19.03 -10.88 -12.86
C LYS A 119 20.41 -10.26 -12.99
N VAL A 120 21.36 -10.76 -12.19
CA VAL A 120 22.77 -10.37 -12.21
C VAL A 120 23.65 -11.61 -12.25
N ASP A 121 24.82 -11.50 -12.87
CA ASP A 121 25.80 -12.60 -12.89
C ASP A 121 26.56 -12.71 -11.55
N ASN A 122 26.67 -11.60 -10.81
CA ASN A 122 27.30 -11.54 -9.50
C ASN A 122 26.38 -10.83 -8.49
N VAL A 123 26.23 -11.43 -7.30
CA VAL A 123 25.40 -10.88 -6.21
C VAL A 123 25.79 -9.44 -5.84
N LYS A 124 27.08 -9.09 -5.98
CA LYS A 124 27.57 -7.72 -5.70
C LYS A 124 27.06 -6.66 -6.68
N ASP A 125 26.40 -7.05 -7.76
CA ASP A 125 25.85 -6.11 -8.74
C ASP A 125 24.39 -5.74 -8.44
N TYR A 126 23.69 -6.42 -7.52
CA TYR A 126 22.30 -6.08 -7.17
C TYR A 126 22.11 -4.61 -6.76
N PRO A 127 22.95 -4.03 -5.86
CA PRO A 127 22.81 -2.62 -5.48
C PRO A 127 22.87 -1.66 -6.67
N LYS A 128 23.59 -2.01 -7.75
CA LYS A 128 23.73 -1.17 -8.95
C LYS A 128 22.48 -1.19 -9.83
N MET A 129 21.62 -2.19 -9.66
CA MET A 129 20.41 -2.38 -10.47
C MET A 129 19.19 -1.66 -9.89
N ILE A 130 19.29 -1.21 -8.64
CA ILE A 130 18.19 -0.58 -7.91
C ILE A 130 18.52 0.89 -7.64
N LYS A 131 17.50 1.66 -7.25
CA LYS A 131 17.64 3.07 -6.90
C LYS A 131 16.78 3.38 -5.68
N VAL A 132 17.42 3.82 -4.60
CA VAL A 132 16.73 4.28 -3.39
C VAL A 132 15.78 5.43 -3.74
N GLY A 133 14.57 5.38 -3.18
CA GLY A 133 13.52 6.37 -3.41
C GLY A 133 12.76 6.23 -4.73
N ARG A 134 13.12 5.24 -5.55
CA ARG A 134 12.37 4.87 -6.76
C ARG A 134 11.79 3.46 -6.64
N ASP A 135 12.64 2.49 -6.29
CA ASP A 135 12.28 1.09 -6.34
C ASP A 135 11.82 0.56 -4.97
N GLY A 136 10.83 -0.33 -5.00
CA GLY A 136 10.52 -1.21 -3.87
C GLY A 136 11.16 -2.56 -4.11
N LEU A 137 11.55 -3.25 -3.05
CA LEU A 137 12.21 -4.56 -3.16
C LEU A 137 11.29 -5.67 -2.68
N ILE A 138 11.37 -6.80 -3.38
CA ILE A 138 10.78 -8.07 -2.98
C ILE A 138 11.92 -9.08 -2.97
N VAL A 139 12.14 -9.73 -1.84
CA VAL A 139 13.13 -10.79 -1.69
C VAL A 139 12.42 -12.09 -1.34
N GLU A 140 12.69 -13.14 -2.12
CA GLU A 140 12.04 -14.44 -1.97
C GLU A 140 13.11 -15.55 -1.87
N LYS A 141 12.96 -16.43 -0.87
CA LYS A 141 13.79 -17.64 -0.71
C LYS A 141 12.95 -18.79 -0.15
N GLY A 142 12.47 -19.66 -1.04
CA GLY A 142 11.57 -20.75 -0.68
C GLY A 142 10.23 -20.22 -0.15
N TRP A 143 9.92 -20.51 1.11
CA TRP A 143 8.72 -20.03 1.79
C TRP A 143 8.87 -18.62 2.38
N ASN A 144 10.10 -18.12 2.47
CA ASN A 144 10.38 -16.80 3.04
C ASN A 144 10.21 -15.72 1.98
N ARG A 145 9.48 -14.66 2.34
CA ARG A 145 9.23 -13.51 1.48
C ARG A 145 9.29 -12.22 2.30
N GLY A 146 10.05 -11.25 1.82
CA GLY A 146 10.09 -9.89 2.35
C GLY A 146 9.72 -8.88 1.27
N LEU A 147 9.09 -7.79 1.68
CA LEU A 147 8.80 -6.64 0.79
C LEU A 147 9.04 -5.34 1.55
N LEU A 148 9.73 -4.40 0.91
CA LEU A 148 9.86 -3.02 1.38
C LEU A 148 9.42 -2.04 0.28
N LEU A 149 8.69 -1.01 0.68
CA LEU A 149 8.20 0.03 -0.22
C LEU A 149 9.30 1.07 -0.52
N PRO A 150 9.23 1.79 -1.66
CA PRO A 150 10.26 2.75 -2.07
C PRO A 150 10.57 3.86 -1.07
N GLN A 151 9.59 4.24 -0.23
CA GLN A 151 9.77 5.28 0.80
C GLN A 151 10.55 4.81 2.02
N VAL A 152 10.53 3.50 2.33
CA VAL A 152 11.15 2.95 3.55
C VAL A 152 12.61 3.36 3.70
N PRO A 153 13.50 3.18 2.70
CA PRO A 153 14.91 3.55 2.84
C PRO A 153 15.14 5.07 3.00
N ILE A 154 14.22 5.91 2.51
CA ILE A 154 14.29 7.38 2.66
C ILE A 154 13.90 7.80 4.09
N GLU A 155 12.94 7.13 4.70
CA GLU A 155 12.38 7.48 6.01
C GLU A 155 13.31 7.13 7.20
N GLN A 156 14.45 6.49 6.94
CA GLN A 156 15.40 6.09 7.97
C GLN A 156 16.32 7.24 8.37
N ASP A 157 16.80 7.20 9.62
CA ASP A 157 17.79 8.16 10.12
C ASP A 157 19.06 7.42 10.61
N PRO A 158 20.17 7.44 9.84
CA PRO A 158 20.31 8.07 8.52
C PRO A 158 19.62 7.26 7.40
N PRO A 159 19.29 7.90 6.25
CA PRO A 159 18.73 7.19 5.09
C PRO A 159 19.64 6.06 4.62
N TRP A 160 19.04 4.99 4.13
CA TRP A 160 19.77 3.84 3.61
C TRP A 160 20.29 4.10 2.18
N ASP A 161 21.43 3.51 1.86
CA ASP A 161 21.95 3.39 0.49
C ASP A 161 21.45 2.08 -0.15
N GLU A 162 21.73 1.86 -1.43
CA GLU A 162 21.33 0.66 -2.17
C GLU A 162 21.92 -0.65 -1.62
N GLU A 163 22.98 -0.61 -0.81
CA GLU A 163 23.57 -1.82 -0.23
C GLU A 163 22.89 -2.19 1.09
N LYS A 164 22.45 -1.21 1.88
CA LYS A 164 21.65 -1.42 3.09
C LYS A 164 20.18 -1.76 2.81
N PHE A 165 19.63 -1.23 1.72
CA PHE A 165 18.24 -1.44 1.32
C PHE A 165 17.99 -2.86 0.77
#